data_AF-A0A1F7ABJ9-F1
#
_entry.id   AF-A0A1F7ABJ9-F1
#
_cell.length_a   1.000
_cell.length_b   1.000
_cell.length_c   1.000
_cell.angle_alpha   90.00
_cell.angle_beta   90.00
_cell.angle_gamma   90.00
#
_symmetry.space_group_name_H-M   'P 1'
#
loop_
_entity.id
_entity.type
_entity.pdbx_description
1 polymer ?
#
loop_
_entity_poly.entity_id
_entity_poly.type
_entity_poly.pdbx_seq_one_letter_code
_entity_poly.pdbx_strand_id
1 'polypeptide(L)'
;MSLESFISLDQGEGGSEQALEALREKMRAAAAQIAAIQKEEGKQKKKEEDLLKILLKFIKTSQKKELVLLISRVLEQNIPANFILAIILLGNEDIQREVGRYLMLKPGEAVQETSQEKPSVDEKSSHDEKLLVFFSEKDSALPLKVRIELDNWLKDLLFQAGENPQKLLRTAYKIEMVEKEKENEWDDPKYEEIKTPSLAVIHLMAFVMGDFLSQEKIEEQHEKLYEFAEFMFTGILNKTEEMVLNRKLLK
;
A
#
# COMPACT_ATOMS: atom_id res chain seq x y z
N MET A 1 1.02 11.28 -28.41
CA MET A 1 0.36 11.35 -29.73
C MET A 1 -0.36 12.69 -29.80
N SER A 2 0.10 13.62 -30.65
CA SER A 2 -0.44 14.98 -30.76
C SER A 2 -1.63 15.04 -31.72
N LEU A 3 -2.49 16.04 -31.54
CA LEU A 3 -3.71 16.33 -32.33
C LEU A 3 -3.49 16.50 -33.84
N GLU A 4 -2.24 16.59 -34.28
CA GLU A 4 -1.87 16.83 -35.68
C GLU A 4 -1.94 15.56 -36.54
N SER A 5 -1.91 14.35 -35.94
CA SER A 5 -1.97 13.09 -36.70
C SER A 5 -3.37 12.71 -37.18
N PHE A 6 -4.42 13.44 -36.78
CA PHE A 6 -5.82 13.14 -37.14
C PHE A 6 -6.40 14.02 -38.24
N ILE A 7 -5.74 15.12 -38.63
CA ILE A 7 -6.28 16.08 -39.62
C ILE A 7 -5.91 15.69 -41.07
N SER A 8 -5.08 14.66 -41.27
CA SER A 8 -4.64 14.22 -42.61
C SER A 8 -5.44 13.05 -43.22
N LEU A 9 -6.71 12.87 -42.86
CA LEU A 9 -7.60 11.98 -43.61
C LEU A 9 -8.79 12.75 -44.21
N ASP A 10 -8.73 12.84 -45.54
CA ASP A 10 -9.86 12.83 -46.48
C ASP A 10 -10.58 14.16 -46.77
N GLN A 11 -10.09 14.85 -47.81
CA GLN A 11 -10.93 15.66 -48.69
C GLN A 11 -11.71 14.69 -49.60
N GLY A 12 -12.92 14.32 -49.17
CA GLY A 12 -13.87 13.51 -49.94
C GLY A 12 -15.30 13.84 -49.52
N GLU A 13 -16.05 14.44 -50.45
CA GLU A 13 -17.45 14.86 -50.30
C GLU A 13 -18.38 13.70 -49.91
N GLY A 14 -19.24 13.90 -48.90
CA GLY A 14 -20.46 13.07 -48.71
C GLY A 14 -20.78 12.51 -47.32
N GLY A 15 -20.06 12.84 -46.24
CA GLY A 15 -20.32 12.28 -44.89
C GLY A 15 -20.23 13.29 -43.76
N SER A 16 -21.04 14.36 -43.75
CA SER A 16 -20.72 15.57 -42.98
C SER A 16 -21.65 15.97 -41.84
N GLU A 17 -22.66 15.18 -41.45
CA GLU A 17 -23.48 15.53 -40.27
C GLU A 17 -23.45 14.44 -39.19
N GLN A 18 -23.79 13.19 -39.52
CA GLN A 18 -23.74 12.08 -38.56
C GLN A 18 -22.33 11.77 -38.06
N ALA A 19 -21.30 11.88 -38.90
CA ALA A 19 -19.91 11.66 -38.48
C ALA A 19 -19.41 12.78 -37.55
N LEU A 20 -19.84 14.02 -37.79
CA LEU A 20 -19.55 15.19 -36.96
C LEU A 20 -20.30 15.15 -35.62
N GLU A 21 -21.52 14.65 -35.62
CA GLU A 21 -22.33 14.45 -34.42
C GLU A 21 -21.77 13.31 -33.55
N ALA A 22 -21.40 12.17 -34.15
CA ALA A 22 -20.72 11.07 -33.45
C ALA A 22 -19.34 11.49 -32.91
N LEU A 23 -18.60 12.36 -33.63
CA LEU A 23 -17.34 12.92 -33.15
C LEU A 23 -17.57 13.88 -31.96
N ARG A 24 -18.59 14.74 -32.02
CA ARG A 24 -18.97 15.62 -30.90
C ARG A 24 -19.40 14.84 -29.68
N GLU A 25 -20.14 13.75 -29.86
CA GLU A 25 -20.58 12.89 -28.76
C GLU A 25 -19.38 12.18 -28.11
N LYS A 26 -18.45 11.63 -28.90
CA LYS A 26 -17.19 11.06 -28.40
C LYS A 26 -16.32 12.09 -27.69
N MET A 27 -16.19 13.30 -28.23
CA MET A 27 -15.45 14.41 -27.59
C MET A 27 -16.10 14.81 -26.26
N ARG A 28 -17.43 14.87 -26.18
CA ARG A 28 -18.17 15.21 -24.95
C ARG A 28 -18.03 14.11 -23.88
N ALA A 29 -18.10 12.84 -24.29
CA ALA A 29 -17.86 11.70 -23.41
C ALA A 29 -16.41 11.69 -22.89
N ALA A 30 -15.42 11.93 -23.76
CA ALA A 30 -14.02 12.05 -23.37
C ALA A 30 -13.77 13.24 -22.43
N ALA A 31 -14.35 14.41 -22.70
CA ALA A 31 -14.25 15.58 -21.84
C ALA A 31 -14.90 15.36 -20.47
N ALA A 32 -16.05 14.67 -20.42
CA ALA A 32 -16.70 14.29 -19.16
C ALA A 32 -15.86 13.28 -18.36
N GLN A 33 -15.23 12.31 -19.03
CA GLN A 33 -14.30 11.37 -18.40
C GLN A 33 -13.04 12.09 -17.88
N ILE A 34 -12.45 12.99 -18.66
CA ILE A 34 -11.29 13.79 -18.24
C ILE A 34 -11.66 14.68 -17.04
N ALA A 35 -12.82 15.33 -17.06
CA ALA A 35 -13.30 16.14 -15.94
C ALA A 35 -13.58 15.30 -14.68
N ALA A 36 -14.13 14.09 -14.84
CA ALA A 36 -14.31 13.14 -13.74
C ALA A 36 -12.97 12.70 -13.14
N ILE A 37 -11.99 12.35 -13.99
CA ILE A 37 -10.62 12.00 -13.58
C ILE A 37 -9.97 13.17 -12.83
N GLN A 38 -10.03 14.39 -13.36
CA GLN A 38 -9.47 15.58 -12.68
C GLN A 38 -10.14 15.86 -11.33
N LYS A 39 -11.45 15.64 -11.22
CA LYS A 39 -12.19 15.80 -9.95
C LYS A 39 -11.80 14.73 -8.94
N GLU A 40 -11.58 13.49 -9.37
CA GLU A 40 -11.10 12.39 -8.52
C GLU A 40 -9.66 12.64 -8.06
N GLU A 41 -8.78 13.07 -8.96
CA GLU A 41 -7.40 13.46 -8.62
C GLU A 41 -7.38 14.62 -7.61
N GLY A 42 -8.22 15.64 -7.80
CA GLY A 42 -8.33 16.77 -6.87
C GLY A 42 -8.79 16.33 -5.47
N LYS A 43 -9.75 15.41 -5.39
CA LYS A 43 -10.20 14.83 -4.11
C LYS A 43 -9.10 14.00 -3.45
N GLN A 44 -8.38 13.18 -4.21
CA GLN A 44 -7.28 12.37 -3.69
C GLN A 44 -6.15 13.24 -3.15
N LYS A 45 -5.75 14.29 -3.88
CA LYS A 45 -4.73 15.26 -3.43
C LYS A 45 -5.15 15.94 -2.13
N LYS A 46 -6.40 16.40 -2.03
CA LYS A 46 -6.90 17.02 -0.80
C LYS A 46 -6.88 16.06 0.39
N LYS A 47 -7.32 14.81 0.20
CA LYS A 47 -7.20 13.76 1.22
C LYS A 47 -5.75 13.55 1.64
N GLU A 48 -4.84 13.45 0.68
CA GLU A 48 -3.41 13.27 0.94
C GLU A 48 -2.80 14.47 1.71
N GLU A 49 -3.17 15.70 1.37
CA GLU A 49 -2.76 16.90 2.10
C GLU A 49 -3.28 16.91 3.54
N ASP A 50 -4.52 16.51 3.77
CA ASP A 50 -5.09 16.45 5.12
C ASP A 50 -4.40 15.38 5.97
N LEU A 51 -4.09 14.21 5.37
CA LEU A 51 -3.30 13.17 6.02
C LEU A 51 -1.87 13.62 6.33
N LEU A 52 -1.24 14.37 5.43
CA LEU A 52 0.08 14.96 5.67
C LEU A 52 0.05 15.97 6.83
N LYS A 53 -1.00 16.78 6.96
CA LYS A 53 -1.16 17.69 8.12
C LYS A 53 -1.24 16.91 9.43
N ILE A 54 -1.94 15.78 9.45
CA ILE A 54 -2.02 14.91 10.63
C ILE A 54 -0.63 14.35 10.97
N LEU A 55 0.12 13.85 9.98
CA LEU A 55 1.50 13.38 10.17
C LEU A 55 2.41 14.50 10.70
N LEU A 56 2.34 15.70 10.13
CA LEU A 56 3.15 16.84 10.57
C LEU A 56 2.79 17.30 11.99
N LYS A 57 1.50 17.28 12.35
CA LYS A 57 1.06 17.55 13.72
C LYS A 57 1.64 16.50 14.66
N PHE A 58 1.51 15.22 14.31
CA PHE A 58 2.08 14.12 15.09
C PHE A 58 3.60 14.28 15.29
N ILE A 59 4.34 14.58 14.23
CA ILE A 59 5.79 14.83 14.29
C ILE A 59 6.14 15.97 15.26
N LYS A 60 5.34 17.06 15.27
CA LYS A 60 5.57 18.21 16.13
C LYS A 60 5.22 17.96 17.59
N THR A 61 4.24 17.11 17.87
CA THR A 61 3.73 16.86 19.23
C THR A 61 4.30 15.60 19.87
N SER A 62 4.84 14.68 19.08
CA SER A 62 5.36 13.40 19.56
C SER A 62 6.63 13.58 20.39
N GLN A 63 6.67 12.91 21.55
CA GLN A 63 7.85 12.82 22.40
C GLN A 63 8.80 11.69 21.95
N LYS A 64 8.35 10.81 21.04
CA LYS A 64 9.12 9.67 20.52
C LYS A 64 10.05 10.12 19.39
N LYS A 65 11.23 10.66 19.75
CA LYS A 65 12.21 11.22 18.79
C LYS A 65 12.62 10.25 17.68
N GLU A 66 12.79 8.98 18.01
CA GLU A 66 13.17 7.95 17.05
C GLU A 66 12.06 7.69 16.02
N LEU A 67 10.82 7.55 16.48
CA LEU A 67 9.64 7.45 15.62
C LEU A 67 9.53 8.65 14.67
N VAL A 68 9.74 9.87 15.19
CA VAL A 68 9.75 11.10 14.38
C VAL A 68 10.81 11.06 13.28
N LEU A 69 12.03 10.61 13.62
CA LEU A 69 13.12 10.48 12.65
C LEU A 69 12.77 9.46 11.55
N LEU A 70 12.22 8.30 11.93
CA LEU A 70 11.83 7.26 10.98
C LEU A 70 10.70 7.73 10.04
N ILE A 71 9.67 8.38 10.57
CA ILE A 71 8.60 8.97 9.74
C ILE A 71 9.19 10.00 8.77
N SER A 72 10.12 10.83 9.22
CA SER A 72 10.76 11.85 8.37
C SER A 72 11.53 11.21 7.20
N ARG A 73 12.29 10.14 7.45
CA ARG A 73 13.00 9.39 6.40
C ARG A 73 12.06 8.76 5.39
N VAL A 74 10.91 8.26 5.84
CA VAL A 74 9.90 7.67 4.95
C VAL A 74 9.21 8.76 4.11
N LEU A 75 8.96 9.94 4.68
CA LEU A 75 8.43 11.11 3.96
C LEU A 75 9.40 11.61 2.88
N GLU A 76 10.71 11.62 3.15
CA GLU A 76 11.75 12.02 2.18
C GLU A 76 11.75 11.15 0.92
N GLN A 77 11.33 9.89 1.04
CA GLN A 77 11.19 8.97 -0.10
C GLN A 77 9.87 9.13 -0.86
N ASN A 78 9.05 10.11 -0.49
CA ASN A 78 7.76 10.40 -1.12
C ASN A 78 6.75 9.23 -1.05
N ILE A 79 6.89 8.39 -0.02
CA ILE A 79 5.93 7.33 0.28
C ILE A 79 4.54 7.97 0.55
N PRO A 80 3.43 7.39 0.06
CA PRO A 80 2.09 7.94 0.26
C PRO A 80 1.75 8.16 1.75
N ALA A 81 1.27 9.35 2.09
CA ALA A 81 0.97 9.72 3.48
C ALA A 81 -0.06 8.78 4.14
N ASN A 82 -1.03 8.27 3.37
CA ASN A 82 -2.01 7.30 3.87
C ASN A 82 -1.37 5.97 4.29
N PHE A 83 -0.32 5.55 3.60
CA PHE A 83 0.41 4.33 3.92
C PHE A 83 1.30 4.53 5.15
N ILE A 84 2.00 5.67 5.24
CA ILE A 84 2.79 6.04 6.43
C ILE A 84 1.90 6.08 7.67
N LEU A 85 0.72 6.70 7.56
CA LEU A 85 -0.25 6.73 8.67
C LEU A 85 -0.67 5.33 9.08
N ALA A 86 -1.01 4.44 8.15
CA ALA A 86 -1.39 3.07 8.47
C ALA A 86 -0.28 2.30 9.20
N ILE A 87 1.00 2.52 8.83
CA ILE A 87 2.13 1.93 9.56
C ILE A 87 2.09 2.34 11.03
N ILE A 88 1.90 3.63 11.31
CA ILE A 88 1.97 4.16 12.69
C ILE A 88 0.66 4.00 13.50
N LEU A 89 -0.41 3.40 12.94
CA LEU A 89 -1.65 3.18 13.68
C LEU A 89 -1.52 2.11 14.78
N LEU A 90 -0.66 1.12 14.57
CA LEU A 90 -0.46 0.03 15.51
C LEU A 90 0.02 0.59 16.86
N GLY A 91 -0.66 0.23 17.95
CA GLY A 91 -0.34 0.71 19.31
C GLY A 91 -0.52 2.22 19.54
N ASN A 92 -1.18 2.95 18.63
CA ASN A 92 -1.39 4.41 18.74
C ASN A 92 -2.88 4.78 18.67
N GLU A 93 -3.63 4.55 19.75
CA GLU A 93 -5.07 4.81 19.85
C GLU A 93 -5.45 6.28 19.57
N ASP A 94 -4.60 7.24 19.96
CA ASP A 94 -4.84 8.66 19.70
C ASP A 94 -4.87 8.99 18.21
N ILE A 95 -3.95 8.39 17.45
CA ILE A 95 -3.91 8.55 16.00
C ILE A 95 -5.14 7.86 15.40
N GLN A 96 -5.47 6.63 15.84
CA GLN A 96 -6.67 5.90 15.42
C GLN A 96 -7.94 6.73 15.60
N ARG A 97 -8.09 7.42 16.74
CA ARG A 97 -9.20 8.35 17.01
C ARG A 97 -9.20 9.56 16.08
N GLU A 98 -8.05 10.19 15.86
CA GLU A 98 -7.93 11.39 15.02
C GLU A 98 -8.22 11.10 13.54
N VAL A 99 -7.81 9.92 13.04
CA VAL A 99 -8.07 9.51 11.65
C VAL A 99 -9.38 8.73 11.47
N GLY A 100 -10.06 8.37 12.56
CA GLY A 100 -11.30 7.59 12.56
C GLY A 100 -11.13 6.14 12.07
N ARG A 101 -9.93 5.57 12.20
CA ARG A 101 -9.61 4.19 11.79
C ARG A 101 -9.19 3.39 13.01
N TYR A 102 -10.00 2.43 13.42
CA TYR A 102 -9.73 1.60 14.58
C TYR A 102 -9.28 0.22 14.15
N LEU A 103 -8.17 -0.25 14.71
CA LEU A 103 -7.65 -1.60 14.46
C LEU A 103 -8.39 -2.67 15.27
N MET A 104 -9.06 -2.25 16.34
CA MET A 104 -10.00 -3.07 17.12
C MET A 104 -11.42 -2.51 16.97
N LEU A 105 -12.43 -3.34 17.22
CA LEU A 105 -13.82 -2.88 17.31
C LEU A 105 -13.90 -1.69 18.27
N LYS A 106 -14.68 -0.66 17.89
CA LYS A 106 -14.89 0.50 18.76
C LYS A 106 -15.44 0.03 20.11
N PRO A 107 -15.05 0.64 21.24
CA PRO A 107 -15.70 0.37 22.52
C PRO A 107 -17.20 0.66 22.38
N GLY A 108 -18.03 -0.38 22.28
CA GLY A 108 -19.48 -0.28 22.08
C GLY A 108 -20.05 -0.99 20.84
N GLU A 109 -19.23 -1.42 19.88
CA GLU A 109 -19.65 -2.30 18.79
C GLU A 109 -19.42 -3.75 19.23
N ALA A 110 -20.33 -4.26 20.07
CA ALA A 110 -20.39 -5.68 20.37
C ALA A 110 -20.61 -6.46 19.07
N VAL A 111 -19.76 -7.46 18.83
CA VAL A 111 -19.99 -8.49 17.81
C VAL A 111 -21.40 -9.04 18.05
N GLN A 112 -22.34 -8.76 17.16
CA GLN A 112 -23.51 -9.61 17.06
C GLN A 112 -22.96 -10.97 16.62
N GLU A 113 -22.84 -11.89 17.57
CA GLU A 113 -22.74 -13.31 17.27
C GLU A 113 -24.00 -13.69 16.50
N THR A 114 -23.99 -13.54 15.18
CA THR A 114 -24.84 -14.33 14.31
C THR A 114 -24.34 -15.76 14.42
N SER A 115 -24.85 -16.45 15.43
CA SER A 115 -24.89 -17.90 15.50
C SER A 115 -25.63 -18.39 14.25
N GLN A 116 -24.90 -18.73 13.19
CA GLN A 116 -25.38 -19.66 12.17
C GLN A 116 -24.21 -20.25 11.39
N GLU A 117 -24.19 -21.58 11.45
CA GLU A 117 -23.46 -22.53 10.59
C GLU A 117 -21.97 -22.76 10.90
N LYS A 118 -21.74 -23.84 11.67
CA LYS A 118 -20.49 -24.62 11.62
C LYS A 118 -20.21 -25.00 10.16
N PRO A 119 -19.05 -24.63 9.59
CA PRO A 119 -18.61 -25.27 8.36
C PRO A 119 -18.19 -26.70 8.71
N SER A 120 -18.78 -27.66 8.00
CA SER A 120 -18.32 -29.04 7.93
C SER A 120 -16.86 -29.08 7.49
N VAL A 121 -16.07 -29.89 8.19
CA VAL A 121 -14.69 -30.20 7.84
C VAL A 121 -14.72 -31.04 6.56
N ASP A 122 -14.53 -30.39 5.41
CA ASP A 122 -14.16 -31.06 4.18
C ASP A 122 -12.64 -30.95 4.01
N GLU A 123 -11.99 -32.09 4.23
CA GLU A 123 -10.61 -32.37 3.92
C GLU A 123 -10.37 -32.16 2.41
N LYS A 124 -9.85 -30.99 2.02
CA LYS A 124 -8.91 -30.72 0.91
C LYS A 124 -8.92 -29.23 0.51
N SER A 125 -8.25 -28.40 1.29
CA SER A 125 -7.60 -27.19 0.76
C SER A 125 -6.39 -26.83 1.62
N SER A 126 -5.24 -27.40 1.27
CA SER A 126 -3.96 -27.07 1.87
C SER A 126 -3.42 -25.76 1.28
N HIS A 127 -3.94 -24.63 1.74
CA HIS A 127 -3.30 -23.33 1.57
C HIS A 127 -3.24 -22.59 2.92
N ASP A 128 -2.11 -22.81 3.59
CA ASP A 128 -1.42 -21.89 4.50
C ASP A 128 -2.23 -21.16 5.59
N GLU A 129 -2.74 -21.90 6.56
CA GLU A 129 -2.92 -21.40 7.94
C GLU A 129 -1.58 -21.35 8.71
N LYS A 130 -0.53 -20.77 8.10
CA LYS A 130 0.72 -20.41 8.79
C LYS A 130 0.74 -18.92 9.13
N LEU A 131 -0.40 -18.37 9.53
CA LEU A 131 -0.51 -16.97 9.92
C LEU A 131 -0.06 -16.78 11.38
N LEU A 132 1.07 -16.08 11.54
CA LEU A 132 1.62 -15.49 12.78
C LEU A 132 2.22 -16.45 13.83
N VAL A 133 2.94 -17.50 13.41
CA VAL A 133 3.70 -18.39 14.32
C VAL A 133 5.14 -17.87 14.59
N PHE A 134 5.51 -16.69 14.08
CA PHE A 134 6.92 -16.25 14.02
C PHE A 134 7.57 -15.78 15.34
N PHE A 135 6.82 -15.68 16.44
CA PHE A 135 7.32 -15.13 17.72
C PHE A 135 7.44 -16.23 18.80
N SER A 136 8.36 -17.18 18.63
CA SER A 136 9.25 -17.69 19.71
C SER A 136 9.87 -19.06 19.39
N GLU A 137 11.10 -19.27 19.86
CA GLU A 137 11.73 -20.59 20.05
C GLU A 137 11.19 -21.34 21.28
N LYS A 138 10.20 -20.76 21.98
CA LYS A 138 9.66 -21.21 23.26
C LYS A 138 8.14 -21.46 23.20
N ASP A 139 7.60 -22.02 22.12
CA ASP A 139 6.25 -22.61 22.05
C ASP A 139 5.06 -21.82 22.66
N SER A 140 5.23 -20.53 22.97
CA SER A 140 4.18 -19.68 23.51
C SER A 140 3.69 -18.84 22.37
N ALA A 141 2.61 -19.29 21.73
CA ALA A 141 1.92 -18.51 20.73
C ALA A 141 1.59 -17.10 21.27
N LEU A 142 1.75 -16.08 20.42
CA LEU A 142 1.33 -14.72 20.76
C LEU A 142 -0.09 -14.70 21.34
N PRO A 143 -0.37 -13.84 22.35
CA PRO A 143 -1.71 -13.67 22.88
C PRO A 143 -2.72 -13.41 21.75
N LEU A 144 -3.91 -13.99 21.84
CA LEU A 144 -4.92 -13.90 20.79
C LEU A 144 -5.23 -12.45 20.40
N LYS A 145 -5.32 -11.56 21.40
CA LYS A 145 -5.52 -10.11 21.19
C LYS A 145 -4.45 -9.51 20.28
N VAL A 146 -3.17 -9.80 20.57
CA VAL A 146 -2.02 -9.29 19.81
C VAL A 146 -2.06 -9.79 18.37
N ARG A 147 -2.38 -11.08 18.16
CA ARG A 147 -2.51 -11.64 16.81
C ARG A 147 -3.62 -10.98 16.01
N ILE A 148 -4.78 -10.77 16.62
CA ILE A 148 -5.92 -10.09 15.97
C ILE A 148 -5.53 -8.65 15.60
N GLU A 149 -4.83 -7.93 16.47
CA GLU A 149 -4.42 -6.55 16.20
C GLU A 149 -3.41 -6.46 15.05
N LEU A 150 -2.40 -7.34 15.05
CA LEU A 150 -1.42 -7.43 13.98
C LEU A 150 -2.06 -7.81 12.65
N ASP A 151 -3.02 -8.75 12.66
CA ASP A 151 -3.75 -9.16 11.46
C ASP A 151 -4.61 -8.00 10.90
N ASN A 152 -5.34 -7.29 11.76
CA ASN A 152 -6.12 -6.12 11.35
C ASN A 152 -5.22 -4.99 10.84
N TRP A 153 -4.07 -4.79 11.46
CA TRP A 153 -3.07 -3.82 11.01
C TRP A 153 -2.51 -4.18 9.64
N LEU A 154 -2.15 -5.45 9.40
CA LEU A 154 -1.68 -5.93 8.11
C LEU A 154 -2.75 -5.77 7.01
N LYS A 155 -4.02 -6.04 7.34
CA LYS A 155 -5.16 -5.81 6.45
C LYS A 155 -5.34 -4.34 6.11
N ASP A 156 -5.23 -3.43 7.09
CA ASP A 156 -5.30 -1.99 6.82
C ASP A 156 -4.11 -1.53 5.96
N LEU A 157 -2.89 -1.99 6.23
CA LEU A 157 -1.72 -1.70 5.39
C LEU A 157 -1.96 -2.12 3.93
N LEU A 158 -2.44 -3.34 3.72
CA LEU A 158 -2.74 -3.84 2.37
C LEU A 158 -3.86 -3.02 1.70
N PHE A 159 -4.89 -2.65 2.45
CA PHE A 159 -5.97 -1.81 1.96
C PHE A 159 -5.44 -0.41 1.55
N GLN A 160 -4.62 0.24 2.39
CA GLN A 160 -4.02 1.54 2.07
C GLN A 160 -3.04 1.47 0.90
N ALA A 161 -2.33 0.36 0.72
CA ALA A 161 -1.48 0.14 -0.44
C ALA A 161 -2.30 0.12 -1.75
N GLY A 162 -3.54 -0.39 -1.70
CA GLY A 162 -4.48 -0.43 -2.83
C GLY A 162 -5.13 0.91 -3.22
N GLU A 163 -5.08 1.93 -2.35
CA GLU A 163 -5.63 3.28 -2.61
C GLU A 163 -4.78 4.06 -3.62
N ASN A 164 -3.45 3.97 -3.53
CA ASN A 164 -2.53 4.59 -4.49
C ASN A 164 -1.36 3.66 -4.86
N PRO A 165 -1.66 2.53 -5.54
CA PRO A 165 -0.70 1.47 -5.75
C PRO A 165 0.44 1.89 -6.67
N GLN A 166 0.16 2.72 -7.68
CA GLN A 166 1.17 3.21 -8.62
C GLN A 166 2.19 4.12 -7.92
N LYS A 167 1.72 5.05 -7.08
CA LYS A 167 2.63 5.91 -6.32
C LYS A 167 3.46 5.07 -5.36
N LEU A 168 2.81 4.19 -4.59
CA LEU A 168 3.50 3.34 -3.62
C LEU A 168 4.60 2.50 -4.31
N LEU A 169 4.28 1.73 -5.35
CA LEU A 169 5.26 0.90 -6.05
C LEU A 169 6.41 1.71 -6.65
N ARG A 170 6.15 2.93 -7.12
CA ARG A 170 7.21 3.80 -7.65
C ARG A 170 8.17 4.31 -6.56
N THR A 171 7.67 4.51 -5.35
CA THR A 171 8.44 5.15 -4.26
C THR A 171 8.97 4.17 -3.22
N ALA A 172 8.37 2.99 -3.11
CA ALA A 172 8.67 1.97 -2.12
C ALA A 172 9.81 1.04 -2.51
N TYR A 173 10.27 1.08 -3.77
CA TYR A 173 11.45 0.36 -4.21
C TYR A 173 12.64 1.29 -4.40
N LYS A 174 13.81 0.82 -4.00
CA LYS A 174 15.09 1.30 -4.50
C LYS A 174 15.42 0.48 -5.75
N ILE A 175 15.68 1.19 -6.85
CA ILE A 175 15.97 0.61 -8.15
C ILE A 175 17.45 0.77 -8.43
N GLU A 176 18.16 -0.33 -8.64
CA GLU A 176 19.58 -0.37 -8.99
C GLU A 176 19.77 -1.06 -10.34
N MET A 177 20.62 -0.50 -11.19
CA MET A 177 20.98 -1.10 -12.48
C MET A 177 22.29 -1.86 -12.30
N VAL A 178 22.23 -3.19 -12.37
CA VAL A 178 23.40 -4.05 -12.22
C VAL A 178 23.78 -4.63 -13.58
N GLU A 179 25.06 -4.54 -13.93
CA GLU A 179 25.56 -5.17 -15.16
C GLU A 179 25.47 -6.69 -15.01
N LYS A 180 24.76 -7.34 -15.94
CA LYS A 180 24.73 -8.80 -16.04
C LYS A 180 26.12 -9.27 -16.46
N GLU A 181 26.54 -10.39 -15.87
CA GLU A 181 27.74 -11.07 -16.33
C GLU A 181 27.66 -11.31 -17.83
N LYS A 182 28.72 -10.92 -18.53
CA LYS A 182 28.82 -11.11 -19.98
C LYS A 182 29.00 -12.60 -20.25
N GLU A 183 28.17 -13.16 -21.12
CA GLU A 183 28.35 -14.55 -21.58
C GLU A 183 29.60 -14.66 -22.47
N ASN A 184 29.93 -13.61 -23.23
CA ASN A 184 31.16 -13.51 -24.01
C ASN A 184 31.84 -12.14 -23.86
N GLU A 185 33.16 -12.09 -23.99
CA GLU A 185 33.98 -10.87 -23.86
C GLU A 185 33.66 -9.79 -24.92
N TRP A 186 33.00 -10.20 -26.01
CA TRP A 186 32.57 -9.34 -27.12
C TRP A 186 31.13 -8.84 -27.01
N ASP A 187 30.37 -9.30 -26.01
CA ASP A 187 28.99 -8.86 -25.83
C ASP A 187 28.94 -7.45 -25.21
N ASP A 188 27.99 -6.66 -25.69
CA ASP A 188 27.64 -5.39 -25.08
C ASP A 188 27.16 -5.61 -23.63
N PRO A 189 27.54 -4.73 -22.69
CA PRO A 189 27.09 -4.83 -21.31
C PRO A 189 25.56 -4.75 -21.25
N LYS A 190 24.94 -5.80 -20.71
CA LYS A 190 23.50 -5.84 -20.43
C LYS A 190 23.27 -5.43 -18.98
N TYR A 191 22.23 -4.64 -18.73
CA TYR A 191 21.88 -4.22 -17.38
C TYR A 191 20.56 -4.86 -16.94
N GLU A 192 20.49 -5.29 -15.69
CA GLU A 192 19.27 -5.73 -15.01
C GLU A 192 18.82 -4.70 -14.00
N GLU A 193 17.51 -4.49 -13.95
CA GLU A 193 16.88 -3.69 -12.92
C GLU A 193 16.63 -4.56 -11.68
N ILE A 194 17.37 -4.30 -10.60
CA ILE A 194 17.12 -4.92 -9.30
C ILE A 194 16.28 -3.97 -8.46
N LYS A 195 15.12 -4.47 -8.01
CA LYS A 195 14.21 -3.75 -7.11
C LYS A 195 14.37 -4.29 -5.70
N THR A 196 14.73 -3.41 -4.77
CA THR A 196 14.82 -3.73 -3.35
C THR A 196 13.81 -2.90 -2.56
N PRO A 197 13.03 -3.49 -1.63
CA PRO A 197 12.09 -2.73 -0.81
C PRO A 197 12.79 -1.64 0.01
N SER A 198 12.09 -0.54 0.28
CA SER A 198 12.61 0.57 1.06
C SER A 198 12.97 0.17 2.49
N LEU A 199 14.27 0.28 2.81
CA LEU A 199 14.79 0.10 4.16
C LEU A 199 14.17 1.06 5.17
N ALA A 200 13.85 2.30 4.76
CA ALA A 200 13.24 3.27 5.66
C ALA A 200 11.85 2.83 6.12
N VAL A 201 11.06 2.24 5.20
CA VAL A 201 9.74 1.69 5.52
C VAL A 201 9.88 0.47 6.42
N ILE A 202 10.83 -0.43 6.12
CA ILE A 202 11.09 -1.63 6.95
C ILE A 202 11.47 -1.23 8.38
N HIS A 203 12.40 -0.27 8.54
CA HIS A 203 12.78 0.23 9.86
C HIS A 203 11.61 0.86 10.61
N LEU A 204 10.75 1.63 9.93
CA LEU A 204 9.56 2.22 10.56
C LEU A 204 8.59 1.12 11.02
N MET A 205 8.32 0.12 10.18
CA MET A 205 7.44 -1.00 10.53
C MET A 205 8.01 -1.82 11.70
N ALA A 206 9.30 -2.16 11.67
CA ALA A 206 9.97 -2.88 12.74
C ALA A 206 9.93 -2.12 14.07
N PHE A 207 10.18 -0.80 14.03
CA PHE A 207 10.10 0.05 15.20
C PHE A 207 8.69 0.10 15.80
N VAL A 208 7.67 0.31 14.95
CA VAL A 208 6.27 0.39 15.41
C VAL A 208 5.80 -0.95 16.00
N MET A 209 6.16 -2.07 15.38
CA MET A 209 5.88 -3.39 15.96
C MET A 209 6.58 -3.60 17.29
N GLY A 210 7.87 -3.25 17.39
CA GLY A 210 8.63 -3.37 18.63
C GLY A 210 8.03 -2.55 19.77
N ASP A 211 7.63 -1.31 19.48
CA ASP A 211 6.95 -0.44 20.44
C ASP A 211 5.60 -1.03 20.87
N PHE A 212 4.79 -1.54 19.93
CA PHE A 212 3.52 -2.20 20.25
C PHE A 212 3.69 -3.45 21.11
N LEU A 213 4.59 -4.36 20.74
CA LEU A 213 4.85 -5.58 21.51
C LEU A 213 5.38 -5.24 22.91
N SER A 214 6.24 -4.22 23.02
CA SER A 214 6.73 -3.73 24.32
C SER A 214 5.59 -3.21 25.21
N GLN A 215 4.59 -2.53 24.64
CA GLN A 215 3.39 -2.09 25.38
C GLN A 215 2.58 -3.30 25.91
N GLU A 216 2.54 -4.39 25.15
CA GLU A 216 1.91 -5.67 25.52
C GLU A 216 2.82 -6.57 26.37
N LYS A 217 3.98 -6.06 26.82
CA LYS A 217 4.99 -6.75 27.64
C LYS A 217 5.60 -7.98 26.96
N ILE A 218 5.71 -7.92 25.63
CA ILE A 218 6.35 -8.92 24.79
C ILE A 218 7.66 -8.31 24.28
N GLU A 219 8.79 -8.83 24.73
CA GLU A 219 10.10 -8.41 24.27
C GLU A 219 10.60 -9.35 23.18
N GLU A 220 10.98 -8.77 22.05
CA GLU A 220 11.50 -9.50 20.90
C GLU A 220 12.78 -8.85 20.38
N GLN A 221 13.63 -9.66 19.76
CA GLN A 221 14.90 -9.18 19.22
C GLN A 221 14.64 -8.28 18.00
N HIS A 222 15.36 -7.15 17.94
CA HIS A 222 15.21 -6.20 16.83
C HIS A 222 15.44 -6.84 15.46
N GLU A 223 16.40 -7.76 15.34
CA GLU A 223 16.68 -8.50 14.10
C GLU A 223 15.47 -9.30 13.62
N LYS A 224 14.80 -10.03 14.52
CA LYS A 224 13.57 -10.79 14.19
C LYS A 224 12.43 -9.86 13.77
N LEU A 225 12.28 -8.72 14.45
CA LEU A 225 11.27 -7.71 14.07
C LEU A 225 11.56 -7.09 12.70
N TYR A 226 12.83 -6.87 12.40
CA TYR A 226 13.29 -6.34 11.13
C TYR A 226 13.02 -7.32 9.99
N GLU A 227 13.43 -8.58 10.13
CA GLU A 227 13.18 -9.65 9.15
C GLU A 227 11.68 -9.83 8.90
N PHE A 228 10.87 -9.81 9.96
CA PHE A 228 9.43 -9.92 9.83
C PHE A 228 8.80 -8.69 9.14
N ALA A 229 9.28 -7.48 9.45
CA ALA A 229 8.87 -6.26 8.76
C ALA A 229 9.21 -6.30 7.26
N GLU A 230 10.41 -6.76 6.92
CA GLU A 230 10.86 -6.93 5.55
C GLU A 230 10.00 -7.95 4.80
N PHE A 231 9.74 -9.11 5.41
CA PHE A 231 8.86 -10.14 4.85
C PHE A 231 7.46 -9.60 4.57
N MET A 232 6.84 -8.94 5.56
CA MET A 232 5.50 -8.38 5.40
C MET A 232 5.46 -7.27 4.35
N PHE A 233 6.42 -6.35 4.38
CA PHE A 233 6.43 -5.24 3.44
C PHE A 233 6.63 -5.72 2.01
N THR A 234 7.53 -6.67 1.79
CA THR A 234 7.71 -7.35 0.50
C THR A 234 6.41 -8.03 0.05
N GLY A 235 5.73 -8.75 0.94
CA GLY A 235 4.43 -9.35 0.66
C GLY A 235 3.36 -8.33 0.25
N ILE A 236 3.30 -7.18 0.94
CA ILE A 236 2.38 -6.08 0.59
C ILE A 236 2.70 -5.53 -0.80
N LEU A 237 3.97 -5.28 -1.12
CA LEU A 237 4.37 -4.75 -2.43
C LEU A 237 4.04 -5.73 -3.55
N ASN A 238 4.40 -7.01 -3.40
CA ASN A 238 4.05 -8.07 -4.36
C ASN A 238 2.54 -8.13 -4.60
N LYS A 239 1.75 -8.09 -3.52
CA LYS A 239 0.29 -8.12 -3.64
C LYS A 239 -0.26 -6.86 -4.32
N THR A 240 0.36 -5.71 -4.08
CA THR A 240 0.00 -4.44 -4.71
C THR A 240 0.31 -4.47 -6.21
N GLU A 241 1.43 -5.08 -6.62
CA GLU A 241 1.75 -5.33 -8.04
C GLU A 241 0.70 -6.22 -8.72
N GLU A 242 0.33 -7.33 -8.08
CA GLU A 242 -0.74 -8.21 -8.57
C GLU A 242 -2.06 -7.45 -8.76
N MET A 243 -2.45 -6.61 -7.79
CA MET A 243 -3.66 -5.79 -7.89
C MET A 243 -3.61 -4.85 -9.11
N VAL A 244 -2.47 -4.24 -9.38
CA VAL A 244 -2.27 -3.37 -10.55
C VAL A 244 -2.36 -4.15 -11.85
N LEU A 245 -1.73 -5.33 -11.92
CA LEU A 245 -1.76 -6.20 -13.10
C LEU A 245 -3.19 -6.68 -13.40
N ASN A 246 -3.92 -7.14 -12.38
CA ASN A 246 -5.29 -7.61 -12.52
C ASN A 246 -6.23 -6.49 -13.01
N ARG A 247 -6.03 -5.24 -12.53
CA ARG A 247 -6.79 -4.07 -13.02
C ARG A 247 -6.51 -3.73 -14.49
N LYS A 248 -5.33 -4.08 -15.02
CA LYS A 248 -5.00 -3.90 -16.45
C LYS A 248 -5.64 -4.97 -17.33
N LEU A 249 -5.77 -6.20 -16.84
CA LEU A 249 -6.39 -7.31 -17.57
C LEU A 249 -7.93 -7.20 -17.67
N LEU A 250 -8.55 -6.44 -16.77
CA LEU A 250 -10.00 -6.21 -16.75
C LEU A 250 -10.46 -5.02 -17.63
N LYS A 251 -9.53 -4.28 -18.27
CA LYS A 251 -9.82 -3.16 -19.17
C LYS A 251 -9.57 -3.55 -20.62
#